data_AF-A0A833MW25-F1
#
_entry.id   AF-A0A833MW25-F1
#
_cell.length_a   1.000
_cell.length_b   1.000
_cell.length_c   1.000
_cell.angle_alpha   90.00
_cell.angle_beta   90.00
_cell.angle_gamma   90.00
#
_symmetry.space_group_name_H-M   'P 1'
#
loop_
_entity.id
_entity.type
_entity.pdbx_description
1 polymer ?
#
loop_
_entity_poly.entity_id
_entity_poly.type
_entity_poly.pdbx_seq_one_letter_code
_entity_poly.pdbx_strand_id
1 'polypeptide(L)' 'MGPTAVVPFLVQDALRRNGGVFSEAGNWAPYVVGDGLLITGQNAASSGPTATRLKEYFVHA' A
#
# COMPACT_ATOMS: atom_id res chain seq x y z
N MET A 1 -3.50 11.56 12.02
CA MET A 1 -2.94 12.55 11.07
C MET A 1 -1.44 12.64 11.32
N GLY A 2 -0.61 12.21 10.36
CA GLY A 2 0.85 12.35 10.47
C GLY A 2 1.25 13.83 10.33
N PRO A 3 2.29 14.30 11.05
CA PRO A 3 2.69 15.70 10.97
C PRO A 3 3.31 15.99 9.59
N THR A 4 2.58 16.71 8.75
CA THR A 4 3.09 17.30 7.50
C THR A 4 4.25 18.28 7.73
N ALA A 5 4.56 18.61 9.00
CA ALA A 5 5.75 19.34 9.37
C ALA A 5 7.07 18.60 9.05
N VAL A 6 7.04 17.27 8.95
CA VAL A 6 8.25 16.44 8.68
C VAL A 6 8.26 15.89 7.26
N VAL A 7 7.10 15.60 6.68
CA VAL A 7 6.97 15.02 5.34
C VAL A 7 6.25 15.99 4.40
N PRO A 8 6.71 16.17 3.15
CA PRO A 8 6.23 17.21 2.25
C PRO A 8 4.76 17.02 1.81
N PHE A 9 4.22 15.81 1.94
CA PHE A 9 2.81 15.50 1.70
C PHE A 9 2.48 14.13 2.31
N LEU A 10 1.19 13.86 2.49
CA LEU A 10 0.69 12.52 2.82
C LEU A 10 0.55 11.71 1.53
N VAL A 11 1.12 10.50 1.52
CA VAL A 11 1.01 9.57 0.39
C VAL A 11 -0.45 9.25 0.07
N GLN A 12 -1.30 9.12 1.10
CA GLN A 12 -2.75 8.95 0.97
C GLN A 12 -3.39 10.03 0.08
N ASP A 13 -3.08 11.31 0.35
CA ASP A 13 -3.63 12.42 -0.42
C ASP A 13 -3.07 12.44 -1.84
N ALA A 14 -1.78 12.14 -2.01
CA ALA A 14 -1.16 12.04 -3.33
C ALA A 14 -1.81 10.94 -4.18
N LEU A 15 -2.09 9.78 -3.61
CA LEU A 15 -2.80 8.69 -4.30
C LEU A 15 -4.19 9.13 -4.76
N ARG A 16 -4.99 9.72 -3.86
CA ARG A 16 -6.34 10.20 -4.18
C ARG A 16 -6.33 11.28 -5.25
N ARG A 17 -5.43 12.26 -5.18
CA ARG A 17 -5.31 13.34 -6.19
C ARG A 17 -4.98 12.81 -7.58
N ASN A 18 -4.22 11.72 -7.67
CA ASN A 18 -3.87 11.08 -8.93
C ASN A 18 -4.92 10.06 -9.41
N GLY A 19 -6.11 10.04 -8.81
CA GLY A 19 -7.20 9.13 -9.20
C GLY A 19 -7.11 7.72 -8.59
N GLY A 20 -6.18 7.48 -7.67
CA GLY A 20 -6.04 6.20 -6.97
C GLY A 20 -7.16 5.96 -5.95
N VAL A 21 -7.63 4.71 -5.88
CA VAL A 21 -8.59 4.27 -4.86
C VAL A 21 -7.82 3.88 -3.60
N PHE A 22 -7.82 4.76 -2.59
CA PHE A 22 -7.12 4.52 -1.32
C PHE A 22 -7.96 3.71 -0.33
N SER A 23 -7.36 2.68 0.26
CA SER A 23 -7.88 1.94 1.41
C SER A 23 -6.75 1.63 2.40
N GLU A 24 -7.11 1.39 3.67
CA GLU A 24 -6.16 1.06 4.74
C GLU A 24 -6.81 0.16 5.81
N ALA A 25 -5.97 -0.58 6.53
CA ALA A 25 -6.33 -1.22 7.79
C ALA A 25 -5.89 -0.36 8.98
N GLY A 26 -6.15 -0.85 10.20
CA GLY A 26 -5.74 -0.18 11.43
C GLY A 26 -4.22 0.06 11.51
N ASN A 27 -3.83 1.01 12.37
CA ASN A 27 -2.42 1.34 12.59
C ASN A 27 -1.58 0.09 12.87
N TRP A 28 -0.46 -0.02 12.16
CA TRP A 28 0.50 -1.14 12.25
C TRP A 28 -0.04 -2.52 11.83
N ALA A 29 -1.33 -2.65 11.49
CA ALA A 29 -1.85 -3.89 10.93
C ALA A 29 -1.28 -4.10 9.52
N PRO A 30 -0.93 -5.35 9.14
CA PRO A 30 -0.55 -5.64 7.77
C PRO A 30 -1.75 -5.45 6.84
N TYR A 31 -1.54 -4.78 5.71
CA TYR A 31 -2.56 -4.59 4.70
C TYR A 31 -1.93 -4.52 3.31
N VAL A 32 -2.45 -5.33 2.39
CA VAL A 32 -1.94 -5.48 1.03
C VAL A 32 -3.11 -5.43 0.06
N VAL A 33 -2.97 -4.64 -0.99
CA VAL A 33 -3.90 -4.57 -2.12
C VAL A 33 -3.12 -4.83 -3.40
N GLY A 34 -3.70 -5.62 -4.30
CA GLY A 34 -3.18 -5.85 -5.64
C GLY A 34 -4.24 -5.56 -6.68
N ASP A 35 -3.89 -4.79 -7.70
CA ASP A 35 -4.71 -4.50 -8.87
C ASP A 35 -3.86 -4.66 -10.14
N GLY A 36 -4.14 -5.69 -10.94
CA GLY A 36 -3.26 -6.09 -12.03
C GLY A 36 -1.83 -6.28 -11.54
N LEU A 37 -0.85 -5.62 -12.17
CA LEU A 37 0.56 -5.70 -11.80
C LEU A 37 0.99 -4.73 -10.69
N LEU A 38 0.08 -3.90 -10.16
CA LEU A 38 0.38 -2.98 -9.07
C LEU A 38 0.02 -3.62 -7.72
N ILE A 39 1.01 -3.77 -6.85
CA ILE A 39 0.82 -4.29 -5.49
C ILE A 39 1.34 -3.27 -4.49
N THR A 40 0.52 -2.92 -3.50
CA THR A 40 0.86 -1.95 -2.45
C THR A 40 0.73 -2.57 -1.06
N GLY A 41 1.62 -2.20 -0.14
CA GLY A 41 1.55 -2.57 1.28
C GLY A 41 1.55 -1.32 2.18
N GLN A 42 0.73 -1.31 3.23
CA GLN A 42 0.50 -0.11 4.05
C GLN A 42 1.71 0.32 4.91
N ASN A 43 2.41 -0.64 5.49
CA ASN A 43 3.47 -0.40 6.48
C ASN A 43 4.46 -1.56 6.55
N ALA A 44 5.47 -1.45 7.42
CA ALA A 44 6.53 -2.46 7.55
C ALA A 44 6.01 -3.89 7.83
N ALA A 45 4.93 -4.03 8.60
CA ALA A 45 4.31 -5.34 8.87
C ALA A 45 3.72 -5.99 7.61
N SER A 46 3.44 -5.19 6.57
CA SER A 46 2.90 -5.65 5.29
C SER A 46 3.95 -6.24 4.35
N SER A 47 5.25 -6.20 4.68
CA SER A 47 6.34 -6.62 3.79
C SER A 47 6.25 -8.09 3.37
N GLY A 48 6.15 -9.03 4.32
CA GLY A 48 6.01 -10.46 4.06
C GLY A 48 4.75 -10.82 3.26
N PRO A 49 3.57 -10.32 3.67
CA PRO A 49 2.34 -10.46 2.89
C PRO A 49 2.43 -9.89 1.46
N THR A 50 3.08 -8.75 1.27
CA THR A 50 3.28 -8.14 -0.07
C THR A 50 4.12 -9.05 -0.97
N ALA A 51 5.21 -9.60 -0.44
CA ALA A 51 6.05 -10.55 -1.18
C ALA A 51 5.29 -11.85 -1.51
N THR A 52 4.41 -12.29 -0.61
CA THR A 52 3.53 -13.46 -0.87
C THR A 52 2.58 -13.17 -2.01
N ARG A 53 1.90 -12.01 -2.00
CA ARG A 53 1.01 -11.59 -3.09
C ARG A 53 1.74 -11.48 -4.43
N LEU A 54 2.97 -10.95 -4.45
CA LEU A 54 3.79 -10.88 -5.65
C LEU A 54 4.08 -12.27 -6.26
N LYS A 55 4.41 -13.26 -5.42
CA LYS A 55 4.65 -14.63 -5.91
C LYS A 55 3.44 -15.22 -6.61
N GLU A 56 2.23 -14.94 -6.14
CA GLU A 56 0.99 -15.46 -6.76
C GLU A 56 0.85 -15.02 -8.22
N TYR A 57 1.31 -13.82 -8.59
CA TYR A 57 1.29 -13.35 -9.97
C TYR A 57 2.24 -14.12 -10.89
N PHE A 58 3.39 -14.57 -10.39
CA PHE A 58 4.34 -15.35 -11.19
C PHE A 58 3.98 -16.84 -11.29
N VAL A 59 3.13 -17.34 -10.39
CA VAL A 59 2.70 -18.75 -10.38
C VAL A 59 1.52 -19.00 -11.32
N HIS A 60 0.81 -17.95 -11.73
CA HIS A 60 -0.36 -18.03 -12.61
C HIS A 60 -0.14 -17.34 -13.98
N ALA A 61 1.11 -16.96 -14.30
CA ALA A 61 1.51 -16.34 -15.57
C ALA A 61 2.13 -17.36 -16.53
#